data_AF-A0A085ZFW5-F1
#
_entry.id   AF-A0A085ZFW5-F1
#
_cell.length_a   1.000
_cell.length_b   1.000
_cell.length_c   1.000
_cell.angle_alpha   90.00
_cell.angle_beta   90.00
_cell.angle_gamma   90.00
#
_symmetry.space_group_name_H-M   'P 1'
#
loop_
_entity.id
_entity.type
_entity.pdbx_description
1 polymer ?
#
loop_
_entity_poly.entity_id
_entity_poly.type
_entity_poly.pdbx_seq_one_letter_code
_entity_poly.pdbx_strand_id
1 'polypeptide(L)'
;MKTKKQNSSNASEKFASKVSKAAGSTTAFIGAFVIVLAWAVSGPIFNYSETWQLVINTGTTIITFLMVFLIQKAQNKDSLAIQLKLNELVASSEYSSNSLVDIESMTEEEMIIVQKYYHRLSELSKNEQSVRTSHSIAEAEDQHERKNKKKTKPNKKNTPKK
;
A
#
# COMPACT_ATOMS: atom_id res chain seq x y z
N MET A 1 14.25 -34.52 -3.30
CA MET A 1 13.03 -35.24 -2.89
C MET A 1 12.06 -34.22 -2.27
N LYS A 2 10.83 -34.13 -2.81
CA LYS A 2 9.64 -33.40 -2.30
C LYS A 2 9.50 -31.88 -2.56
N THR A 3 9.14 -31.55 -3.81
CA THR A 3 8.33 -30.37 -4.14
C THR A 3 6.85 -30.66 -3.87
N LYS A 4 6.27 -30.18 -2.76
CA LYS A 4 4.81 -30.30 -2.53
C LYS A 4 4.27 -29.23 -1.57
N LYS A 5 4.11 -27.97 -1.99
CA LYS A 5 3.20 -26.99 -1.31
C LYS A 5 2.91 -25.70 -2.10
N GLN A 6 2.46 -25.76 -3.35
CA GLN A 6 2.08 -24.55 -4.12
C GLN A 6 0.63 -24.50 -4.61
N ASN A 7 -0.19 -25.53 -4.32
CA ASN A 7 -1.56 -25.58 -4.84
C ASN A 7 -2.64 -25.03 -3.89
N SER A 8 -2.34 -24.82 -2.60
CA SER A 8 -3.35 -24.39 -1.61
C SER A 8 -3.54 -22.87 -1.54
N SER A 9 -2.52 -22.07 -1.82
CA SER A 9 -2.63 -20.60 -1.83
C SER A 9 -3.55 -20.14 -2.95
N ASN A 10 -3.29 -20.61 -4.17
CA ASN A 10 -4.04 -20.25 -5.38
C ASN A 10 -5.53 -20.61 -5.30
N ALA A 11 -5.89 -21.77 -4.71
CA ALA A 11 -7.28 -22.20 -4.63
C ALA A 11 -8.08 -21.38 -3.61
N SER A 12 -7.54 -21.20 -2.40
CA SER A 12 -8.18 -20.41 -1.33
C SER A 12 -8.25 -18.92 -1.67
N GLU A 13 -7.33 -18.42 -2.50
CA GLU A 13 -7.29 -17.04 -2.97
C GLU A 13 -8.28 -16.79 -4.11
N LYS A 14 -8.38 -17.72 -5.08
CA LYS A 14 -9.45 -17.69 -6.10
C LYS A 14 -10.84 -17.81 -5.50
N PHE A 15 -11.02 -18.65 -4.48
CA PHE A 15 -12.28 -18.77 -3.74
C PHE A 15 -12.61 -17.46 -3.00
N ALA A 16 -11.69 -16.92 -2.21
CA ALA A 16 -11.90 -15.66 -1.49
C ALA A 16 -12.20 -14.48 -2.45
N SER A 17 -11.52 -14.42 -3.60
CA SER A 17 -11.78 -13.39 -4.63
C SER A 17 -13.15 -13.56 -5.28
N LYS A 18 -13.56 -14.78 -5.63
CA LYS A 18 -14.90 -15.06 -6.16
C LYS A 18 -15.99 -14.75 -5.15
N VAL A 19 -15.81 -15.16 -3.90
CA VAL A 19 -16.76 -14.89 -2.81
C VAL A 19 -16.85 -13.40 -2.53
N SER A 20 -15.74 -12.67 -2.49
CA SER A 20 -15.77 -11.20 -2.32
C SER A 20 -16.48 -10.49 -3.46
N LYS A 21 -16.22 -10.89 -4.71
CA LYS A 21 -16.94 -10.35 -5.89
C LYS A 21 -18.43 -10.68 -5.87
N ALA A 22 -18.78 -11.91 -5.49
CA ALA A 22 -20.18 -12.32 -5.39
C ALA A 22 -20.89 -11.58 -4.25
N ALA A 23 -20.29 -11.51 -3.06
CA ALA A 23 -20.85 -10.83 -1.89
C ALA A 23 -21.03 -9.32 -2.10
N GLY A 24 -20.18 -8.68 -2.91
CA GLY A 24 -20.31 -7.26 -3.28
C GLY A 24 -21.29 -6.98 -4.42
N SER A 25 -21.87 -8.00 -5.07
CA SER A 25 -22.79 -7.82 -6.21
C SER A 25 -24.21 -7.48 -5.78
N THR A 26 -24.90 -6.62 -6.55
CA THR A 26 -26.31 -6.26 -6.33
C THR A 26 -27.23 -7.48 -6.30
N THR A 27 -26.94 -8.51 -7.10
CA THR A 27 -27.69 -9.77 -7.14
C THR A 27 -27.57 -10.56 -5.84
N ALA A 28 -26.41 -10.58 -5.20
CA ALA A 28 -26.23 -11.25 -3.92
C ALA A 28 -26.96 -10.53 -2.78
N PHE A 29 -26.97 -9.19 -2.82
CA PHE A 29 -27.75 -8.38 -1.87
C PHE A 29 -29.25 -8.68 -1.99
N ILE A 30 -29.81 -8.70 -3.20
CA ILE A 30 -31.22 -9.04 -3.43
C ILE A 30 -31.51 -10.46 -2.95
N GLY A 31 -30.65 -11.43 -3.25
CA GLY A 31 -30.80 -12.81 -2.77
C GLY A 31 -30.78 -12.92 -1.25
N ALA A 32 -29.85 -12.25 -0.58
CA ALA A 32 -29.78 -12.19 0.88
C ALA A 32 -31.04 -11.55 1.47
N PHE A 33 -31.53 -10.47 0.87
CA PHE A 33 -32.76 -9.80 1.31
C PHE A 33 -33.98 -10.72 1.19
N VAL A 34 -34.13 -11.46 0.09
CA VAL A 34 -35.21 -12.44 -0.10
C VAL A 34 -35.12 -13.57 0.94
N ILE A 35 -33.92 -14.05 1.27
CA ILE A 35 -33.72 -15.07 2.30
C ILE A 35 -34.17 -14.55 3.67
N VAL A 36 -33.82 -13.30 4.02
CA VAL A 36 -34.25 -12.67 5.27
C VAL A 36 -35.77 -12.50 5.32
N LEU A 37 -36.40 -12.10 4.21
CA LEU A 37 -37.85 -12.02 4.12
C LEU A 37 -38.53 -13.39 4.27
N ALA A 38 -38.02 -14.42 3.60
CA ALA A 38 -38.54 -15.78 3.72
C ALA A 38 -38.42 -16.30 5.15
N TRP A 39 -37.30 -16.01 5.82
CA TRP A 39 -37.14 -16.33 7.23
C TRP A 39 -38.15 -15.57 8.11
N ALA A 40 -38.33 -14.27 7.90
CA ALA A 40 -39.29 -13.46 8.65
C ALA A 40 -40.74 -13.96 8.49
N VAL A 41 -41.13 -14.34 7.28
CA VAL A 41 -42.46 -14.91 6.96
C VAL A 41 -42.64 -16.31 7.54
N SER A 42 -41.56 -17.06 7.79
CA SER A 42 -41.63 -18.34 8.49
C SER A 42 -41.87 -18.18 10.00
N GLY A 43 -41.60 -17.01 10.58
CA GLY A 43 -41.75 -16.73 12.02
C GLY A 43 -43.10 -17.06 12.63
N PRO A 44 -44.24 -16.65 12.03
CA PRO A 44 -45.58 -17.01 12.51
C PRO A 44 -45.85 -18.52 12.58
N ILE A 45 -45.27 -19.31 11.67
CA ILE A 45 -45.42 -20.77 11.67
C ILE A 45 -44.73 -21.39 12.90
N PHE A 46 -43.61 -20.79 13.32
CA PHE A 46 -42.82 -21.23 14.48
C PHE A 46 -43.15 -20.46 15.77
N ASN A 47 -44.24 -19.69 15.80
CA ASN A 47 -44.64 -18.84 16.94
C ASN A 47 -43.51 -17.93 17.45
N TYR A 48 -42.61 -17.48 16.57
CA TYR A 48 -41.41 -16.71 16.96
C TYR A 48 -40.60 -17.35 18.09
N SER A 49 -40.50 -18.68 18.10
CA SER A 49 -39.80 -19.46 19.14
C SER A 49 -38.34 -19.03 19.34
N GLU A 50 -37.81 -19.31 20.53
CA GLU A 50 -36.40 -19.14 20.87
C GLU A 50 -35.46 -19.85 19.87
N THR A 51 -35.83 -21.04 19.40
CA THR A 51 -35.04 -21.78 18.39
C THR A 51 -35.03 -21.06 17.04
N TRP A 52 -36.15 -20.44 16.64
CA TRP A 52 -36.24 -19.70 15.39
C TRP A 52 -35.35 -18.44 15.40
N GLN A 53 -35.29 -17.73 16.54
CA GLN A 53 -34.38 -16.59 16.74
C GLN A 53 -32.91 -17.04 16.86
N LEU A 54 -32.66 -18.14 17.57
CA LEU A 54 -31.32 -18.68 17.74
C LEU A 54 -30.68 -19.04 16.39
N VAL A 55 -31.42 -19.64 15.47
CA VAL A 55 -30.91 -20.04 14.15
C VAL A 55 -30.36 -18.84 13.37
N ILE A 56 -31.06 -17.70 13.33
CA ILE A 56 -30.57 -16.53 12.59
C ILE A 56 -29.42 -15.84 13.32
N ASN A 57 -29.49 -15.74 14.65
CA ASN A 57 -28.46 -15.08 15.45
C ASN A 57 -27.15 -15.86 15.38
N THR A 58 -27.20 -17.19 15.56
CA THR A 58 -26.02 -18.06 15.46
C THR A 58 -25.50 -18.11 14.02
N GLY A 59 -26.38 -18.24 13.03
CA GLY A 59 -25.99 -18.30 11.62
C GLY A 59 -25.30 -17.02 11.14
N THR A 60 -25.88 -15.86 11.44
CA THR A 60 -25.34 -14.56 11.06
C THR A 60 -24.02 -14.29 11.77
N THR A 61 -23.86 -14.71 13.03
CA THR A 61 -22.60 -14.56 13.77
C THR A 61 -21.46 -15.34 13.10
N ILE A 62 -21.70 -16.60 12.71
CA ILE A 62 -20.70 -17.41 12.00
C ILE A 62 -20.35 -16.78 10.66
N ILE A 63 -21.36 -16.38 9.87
CA ILE A 63 -21.15 -15.74 8.56
C ILE A 63 -20.35 -14.45 8.73
N THR A 64 -20.68 -13.62 9.72
CA THR A 64 -19.99 -12.36 9.99
C THR A 64 -18.54 -12.61 10.40
N PHE A 65 -18.29 -13.57 11.29
CA PHE A 65 -16.93 -13.95 11.68
C PHE A 65 -16.10 -14.38 10.46
N LEU A 66 -16.66 -15.22 9.59
CA LEU A 66 -16.01 -15.61 8.34
C LEU A 66 -15.81 -14.43 7.39
N MET A 67 -16.79 -13.54 7.27
CA MET A 67 -16.74 -12.35 6.42
C MET A 67 -15.59 -11.43 6.82
N VAL A 68 -15.35 -11.23 8.12
CA VAL A 68 -14.22 -10.41 8.61
C VAL A 68 -12.88 -10.96 8.08
N PHE A 69 -12.64 -12.28 8.17
CA PHE A 69 -11.43 -12.88 7.62
C PHE A 69 -11.35 -12.79 6.09
N LEU A 70 -12.49 -12.95 5.40
CA LEU A 70 -12.54 -12.83 3.93
C LEU A 70 -12.22 -11.40 3.48
N ILE A 71 -12.78 -10.39 4.14
CA ILE A 71 -12.50 -8.97 3.89
C ILE A 71 -11.02 -8.67 4.17
N GLN A 72 -10.49 -9.09 5.33
CA GLN A 72 -9.07 -8.90 5.66
C GLN A 72 -8.15 -9.53 4.62
N LYS A 73 -8.48 -10.74 4.14
CA LYS A 73 -7.71 -11.41 3.09
C LYS A 73 -7.80 -10.68 1.75
N ALA A 74 -8.98 -10.20 1.37
CA ALA A 74 -9.16 -9.43 0.13
C ALA A 74 -8.38 -8.10 0.20
N GLN A 75 -8.47 -7.41 1.33
CA GLN A 75 -7.81 -6.12 1.57
C GLN A 75 -6.28 -6.25 1.60
N ASN A 76 -5.72 -7.31 2.19
CA ASN A 76 -4.27 -7.51 2.23
C ASN A 76 -3.61 -7.51 0.83
N LYS A 77 -4.29 -8.05 -0.19
CA LYS A 77 -3.77 -8.07 -1.55
C LYS A 77 -3.90 -6.73 -2.26
N ASP A 78 -4.96 -5.99 -1.96
CA ASP A 78 -5.22 -4.68 -2.57
C ASP A 78 -4.33 -3.60 -1.97
N SER A 79 -4.04 -3.66 -0.66
CA SER A 79 -3.03 -2.81 -0.01
C SER A 79 -1.67 -2.99 -0.67
N LEU A 80 -1.18 -4.23 -0.82
CA LEU A 80 0.11 -4.50 -1.48
C LEU A 80 0.16 -3.98 -2.93
N ALA A 81 -0.94 -4.09 -3.67
CA ALA A 81 -1.01 -3.58 -5.04
C ALA A 81 -0.98 -2.04 -5.11
N ILE A 82 -1.57 -1.35 -4.12
CA ILE A 82 -1.51 0.11 -4.00
C ILE A 82 -0.06 0.54 -3.70
N GLN A 83 0.61 -0.15 -2.77
CA GLN A 83 2.01 0.11 -2.41
C GLN A 83 2.93 0.00 -3.62
N LEU A 84 2.84 -1.11 -4.37
CA LEU A 84 3.65 -1.31 -5.58
C LEU A 84 3.39 -0.24 -6.66
N LYS A 85 2.13 0.19 -6.85
CA LYS A 85 1.79 1.26 -7.80
C LYS A 85 2.32 2.62 -7.37
N LEU A 86 2.26 2.94 -6.07
CA LEU A 86 2.85 4.15 -5.51
C LEU A 86 4.36 4.13 -5.67
N ASN A 87 5.01 3.01 -5.37
CA ASN A 87 6.44 2.81 -5.51
C ASN A 87 6.90 3.03 -6.96
N GLU A 88 6.17 2.48 -7.94
CA GLU A 88 6.43 2.72 -9.36
C GLU A 88 6.24 4.20 -9.76
N LEU A 89 5.21 4.88 -9.23
CA LEU A 89 4.96 6.30 -9.52
C LEU A 89 6.01 7.23 -8.88
N VAL A 90 6.47 6.89 -7.67
CA VAL A 90 7.56 7.57 -6.98
C VAL A 90 8.86 7.34 -7.77
N ALA A 91 9.20 6.10 -8.07
CA ALA A 91 10.42 5.74 -8.81
C ALA A 91 10.45 6.31 -10.25
N SER A 92 9.30 6.42 -10.92
CA SER A 92 9.20 7.00 -12.28
C SER A 92 9.20 8.54 -12.29
N SER A 93 9.06 9.19 -11.13
CA SER A 93 9.29 10.63 -11.04
C SER A 93 10.79 10.91 -10.94
N GLU A 94 11.35 11.58 -11.96
CA GLU A 94 12.78 11.97 -12.09
C GLU A 94 13.37 12.77 -10.91
N TYR A 95 12.55 13.10 -9.90
CA TYR A 95 12.91 13.91 -8.74
C TYR A 95 12.64 13.23 -7.38
N SER A 96 12.12 12.00 -7.32
CA SER A 96 12.01 11.31 -6.03
C SER A 96 13.31 10.61 -5.65
N SER A 97 13.80 10.92 -4.47
CA SER A 97 14.91 10.17 -3.88
C SER A 97 14.42 8.75 -3.62
N ASN A 98 15.09 7.75 -4.19
CA ASN A 98 14.76 6.31 -4.11
C ASN A 98 14.60 5.77 -2.68
N SER A 99 14.95 6.56 -1.65
CA SER A 99 14.85 6.26 -0.22
C SER A 99 13.41 6.11 0.32
N LEU A 100 12.37 6.56 -0.39
CA LEU A 100 10.96 6.44 0.06
C LEU A 100 10.19 5.28 -0.61
N VAL A 101 10.77 4.67 -1.64
CA VAL A 101 10.14 3.65 -2.50
C VAL A 101 9.87 2.33 -1.75
N ASP A 102 10.32 2.18 -0.51
CA ASP A 102 10.02 0.98 0.31
C ASP A 102 9.88 1.30 1.79
N ILE A 103 9.27 2.45 2.13
CA ILE A 103 9.17 2.90 3.53
C ILE A 103 8.40 1.94 4.46
N GLU A 104 7.56 1.07 3.89
CA GLU A 104 6.72 0.15 4.65
C GLU A 104 7.45 -1.14 5.05
N SER A 105 8.61 -1.43 4.45
CA SER A 105 9.47 -2.55 4.84
C SER A 105 10.60 -2.14 5.79
N MET A 106 10.81 -0.83 5.96
CA MET A 106 11.87 -0.26 6.81
C MET A 106 11.60 -0.51 8.29
N THR A 107 12.67 -0.63 9.07
CA THR A 107 12.52 -0.65 10.54
C THR A 107 12.16 0.75 11.05
N GLU A 108 11.65 0.83 12.28
CA GLU A 108 11.19 2.10 12.87
C GLU A 108 12.34 3.11 13.00
N GLU A 109 13.55 2.62 13.26
CA GLU A 109 14.79 3.38 13.35
C GLU A 109 15.20 3.98 12.01
N GLU A 110 15.08 3.21 10.93
CA GLU A 110 15.36 3.66 9.56
C GLU A 110 14.34 4.71 9.12
N MET A 111 13.06 4.55 9.49
CA MET A 111 12.00 5.52 9.23
C MET A 111 12.26 6.87 9.91
N ILE A 112 12.76 6.85 11.16
CA ILE A 112 13.15 8.07 11.89
C ILE A 112 14.30 8.79 11.19
N ILE A 113 15.27 8.06 10.63
CA ILE A 113 16.41 8.65 9.90
C ILE A 113 15.93 9.34 8.63
N VAL A 114 15.08 8.67 7.84
CA VAL A 114 14.49 9.25 6.62
C VAL A 114 13.63 10.47 6.96
N GLN A 115 12.80 10.40 8.01
CA GLN A 115 11.99 11.52 8.48
C GLN A 115 12.87 12.73 8.85
N LYS A 116 13.96 12.52 9.60
CA LYS A 116 14.91 13.60 9.96
C LYS A 116 15.58 14.22 8.75
N TYR A 117 15.98 13.41 7.77
CA TYR A 117 16.58 13.89 6.52
C TYR A 117 15.61 14.81 5.74
N TYR A 118 14.36 14.38 5.54
CA TYR A 118 13.35 15.17 4.83
C TYR A 118 12.88 16.40 5.61
N HIS A 119 12.77 16.31 6.94
CA HIS A 119 12.49 17.47 7.78
C HIS A 119 13.58 18.52 7.64
N ARG A 120 14.85 18.09 7.64
CA ARG A 120 15.99 18.99 7.45
C ARG A 120 16.01 19.60 6.05
N LEU A 121 15.71 18.82 5.01
CA LEU A 121 15.60 19.30 3.64
C LEU A 121 14.47 20.33 3.48
N SER A 122 13.33 20.11 4.13
CA SER A 122 12.20 21.05 4.17
C SER A 122 12.56 22.36 4.86
N GLU A 123 13.28 22.32 5.99
CA GLU A 123 13.78 23.52 6.67
C GLU A 123 14.73 24.33 5.79
N LEU A 124 15.67 23.66 5.12
CA LEU A 124 16.61 24.32 4.22
C LEU A 124 15.88 24.98 3.05
N SER A 125 14.88 24.30 2.49
CA SER A 125 14.06 24.81 1.39
C SER A 125 13.15 25.98 1.82
N LYS A 126 12.70 26.03 3.08
CA LYS A 126 11.92 27.16 3.62
C LYS A 126 12.75 28.42 3.82
N ASN A 127 14.04 28.26 4.17
CA ASN A 127 14.97 29.38 4.33
C ASN A 127 15.49 29.91 2.98
N GLU A 128 15.47 29.09 1.93
CA GLU A 128 15.76 29.52 0.57
C GLU A 128 14.47 30.04 -0.10
N GLN A 129 14.10 31.29 0.20
CA GLN A 129 13.03 32.00 -0.48
C GLN A 129 13.45 32.44 -1.90
N SER A 130 13.88 31.49 -2.73
CA SER A 130 14.12 31.63 -4.16
C SER A 130 13.29 30.58 -4.89
N VAL A 131 12.12 31.04 -5.31
CA VAL A 131 11.13 30.37 -6.15
C VAL A 131 11.76 29.50 -7.26
N ARG A 132 11.50 28.18 -7.18
CA ARG A 132 11.48 27.19 -8.29
C ARG A 132 12.81 26.69 -8.86
N THR A 133 13.61 26.02 -8.04
CA THR A 133 14.55 25.01 -8.58
C THR A 133 14.49 23.74 -7.75
N SER A 134 13.72 22.76 -8.23
CA SER A 134 13.85 21.38 -7.74
C SER A 134 15.18 20.87 -8.29
N HIS A 135 16.25 21.03 -7.53
CA HIS A 135 17.51 20.39 -7.86
C HIS A 135 17.35 18.91 -7.53
N SER A 136 17.23 18.04 -8.54
CA SER A 136 17.30 16.61 -8.31
C SER A 136 18.68 16.28 -7.72
N ILE A 137 18.76 15.24 -6.90
CA ILE A 137 20.04 14.78 -6.36
C ILE A 137 21.01 14.42 -7.49
N ALA A 138 20.51 13.95 -8.64
CA ALA A 138 21.30 13.72 -9.84
C ALA A 138 21.99 15.00 -10.36
N GLU A 139 21.34 16.16 -10.23
CA GLU A 139 21.90 17.45 -10.64
C GLU A 139 22.91 17.99 -9.61
N ALA A 140 22.70 17.70 -8.33
CA ALA A 140 23.69 17.96 -7.28
C ALA A 140 24.94 17.08 -7.44
N GLU A 141 24.79 15.80 -7.81
CA GLU A 141 25.89 14.88 -8.10
C GLU A 141 26.67 15.29 -9.36
N ASP A 142 25.99 15.65 -10.46
CA ASP A 142 26.67 16.13 -11.68
C ASP A 142 27.42 17.45 -11.42
N GLN A 143 26.89 18.35 -10.59
CA GLN A 143 27.63 19.52 -10.13
C GLN A 143 28.83 19.16 -9.25
N HIS A 144 28.70 18.19 -8.35
CA HIS A 144 29.79 17.74 -7.48
C HIS A 144 30.91 17.08 -8.30
N GLU A 145 30.57 16.27 -9.29
CA GLU A 145 31.50 15.70 -10.26
C GLU A 145 32.20 16.79 -11.10
N ARG A 146 31.45 17.76 -11.63
CA ARG A 146 32.03 18.91 -12.37
C ARG A 146 32.98 19.73 -11.50
N LYS A 147 32.66 19.91 -10.22
CA LYS A 147 33.49 20.66 -9.26
C LYS A 147 34.76 19.86 -8.89
N ASN A 148 34.67 18.54 -8.75
CA ASN A 148 35.83 17.67 -8.54
C ASN A 148 36.74 17.59 -9.78
N LYS A 149 36.17 17.51 -10.99
CA LYS A 149 36.91 17.56 -12.26
C LYS A 149 37.60 18.91 -12.49
N LYS A 150 37.04 20.02 -11.99
CA LYS A 150 37.71 21.34 -12.00
C LYS A 150 38.85 21.45 -10.99
N LYS A 151 38.73 20.83 -9.81
CA LYS A 151 39.81 20.80 -8.80
C LYS A 151 41.01 19.94 -9.23
N THR A 152 40.81 18.94 -10.08
CA THR A 152 41.86 18.04 -10.57
C THR A 152 42.57 18.53 -11.84
N LYS A 153 42.14 19.63 -12.47
CA LYS A 153 42.91 20.25 -13.57
C LYS A 153 43.95 21.22 -13.01
N PRO A 154 45.27 20.98 -13.19
CA PRO A 154 46.30 21.88 -12.69
C PRO A 154 46.25 23.22 -13.42
N ASN A 155 46.27 24.30 -12.64
CA ASN A 155 46.25 25.68 -13.10
C ASN A 155 47.52 26.00 -13.93
N LYS A 156 47.45 25.87 -15.25
CA LYS A 156 48.47 26.41 -16.18
C LYS A 156 48.06 27.83 -16.58
N LYS A 157 48.61 28.84 -15.89
CA LYS A 157 48.82 30.26 -16.29
C LYS A 157 49.22 31.03 -15.03
N ASN A 158 50.25 31.87 -14.94
CA ASN A 158 51.36 32.29 -15.78
C ASN A 158 52.40 32.90 -14.80
N THR A 159 53.68 32.59 -14.97
CA THR A 159 54.80 33.19 -14.21
C THR A 159 55.06 34.64 -14.64
N PRO A 160 55.51 35.54 -13.73
CA PRO A 160 55.89 36.90 -14.09
C PRO A 160 57.26 36.89 -14.79
N LYS A 161 57.37 37.54 -15.96
CA LYS A 161 58.67 37.81 -16.57
C LYS A 161 59.19 39.17 -16.08
N LYS A 162 60.44 39.15 -15.61
CA LYS A 162 61.33 40.29 -15.35
C LYS A 162 61.37 41.27 -16.50
#